data_AF-A0A2H2ZBH1-F1
#
_entry.id   AF-A0A2H2ZBH1-F1
#
_cell.length_a   1.000
_cell.length_b   1.000
_cell.length_c   1.000
_cell.angle_alpha   90.00
_cell.angle_beta   90.00
_cell.angle_gamma   90.00
#
_symmetry.space_group_name_H-M   'P 1'
#
loop_
_entity.id
_entity.type
_entity.pdbx_description
1 polymer ?
#
loop_
_entity_poly.entity_id
_entity_poly.type
_entity_poly.pdbx_seq_one_letter_code
_entity_poly.pdbx_strand_id
1 'polypeptide(L)'
;MAAPPDPQAVEEPSYIDYETFLSPDFAPAAFANSLVLATNNPDDSPLDLATPLSRVLFDAQEIDSHIDLLTTRSAVPLLQYTQSQTQASKAIVAQLDAQIASLNDSYKQLEKEVIDKHAEAEEIRQVAQRLWETLRLGRSMGRCLQLGRQLQVQMSELGGSSTGTGTGTGKGDHGALVRCSHTILSLREVLDSRAPGEEGHGLDKLDAIKALQDTVIVPTERRIVDASERLVREFAVSSNITFAQSEETRSRLTSAVSALYLLSPSAGIQPDKWSPKLLLQALETYVRSALQASTAALSRSLGQLPTLDKSLVEVVSHCQNIASLELILETIETPAHPLFPAPAKKKQQQQHSLYQLLLSRFETSSLVSYFWRTMASNISTRVQEIATRGGIVARTLRTNKNVVGDAIRQAVVRGGQAPNVFASSKKKSVAEASWDREIAVMVGSVLNNIGR
;
A
#
# COMPACT_ATOMS: atom_id res chain seq x y z
N MET A 1 -6.18 -74.06 -42.27
CA MET A 1 -4.85 -74.27 -42.88
C MET A 1 -4.97 -75.47 -43.82
N ALA A 2 -5.60 -75.25 -44.97
CA ALA A 2 -5.63 -76.22 -46.07
C ALA A 2 -4.57 -75.76 -47.07
N ALA A 3 -3.74 -76.68 -47.53
CA ALA A 3 -2.65 -76.39 -48.46
C ALA A 3 -3.18 -75.63 -49.70
N PRO A 4 -2.48 -74.60 -50.18
CA PRO A 4 -2.82 -74.01 -51.47
C PRO A 4 -2.67 -75.10 -52.54
N PRO A 5 -3.61 -75.21 -53.50
CA PRO A 5 -3.39 -76.08 -54.63
C PRO A 5 -2.14 -75.57 -55.37
N ASP A 6 -1.19 -76.47 -55.64
CA ASP A 6 0.01 -76.21 -56.43
C ASP A 6 -0.33 -75.40 -57.70
N PRO A 7 0.35 -74.27 -57.97
CA PRO A 7 0.12 -73.49 -59.19
C PRO A 7 0.71 -74.14 -60.45
N GLN A 8 1.15 -75.40 -60.41
CA GLN A 8 1.79 -76.09 -61.52
C GLN A 8 0.93 -77.21 -62.11
N ALA A 9 -0.36 -76.94 -62.30
CA ALA A 9 -1.20 -77.77 -63.16
C ALA A 9 -0.93 -77.41 -64.64
N VAL A 10 0.17 -77.95 -65.16
CA VAL A 10 0.45 -78.15 -66.59
C VAL A 10 0.25 -76.88 -67.45
N GLU A 11 1.26 -75.99 -67.45
CA GLU A 11 1.46 -75.09 -68.59
C GLU A 11 1.87 -75.96 -69.78
N GLU A 12 0.88 -76.34 -70.59
CA GLU A 12 1.15 -76.70 -71.97
C GLU A 12 1.88 -75.50 -72.60
N PRO A 13 2.99 -75.71 -73.34
CA PRO A 13 3.70 -74.62 -73.98
C PRO A 13 2.78 -74.00 -75.04
N SER A 14 2.05 -72.95 -74.66
CA SER A 14 1.19 -72.18 -75.55
C SER A 14 2.09 -71.42 -76.53
N TYR A 15 1.73 -71.44 -77.80
CA TYR A 15 2.44 -70.75 -78.87
C TYR A 15 2.33 -69.21 -78.74
N ILE A 16 1.47 -68.74 -77.85
CA ILE A 16 1.20 -67.33 -77.59
C ILE A 16 2.13 -66.80 -76.50
N ASP A 17 2.84 -65.72 -76.83
CA ASP A 17 3.73 -65.02 -75.90
C ASP A 17 2.92 -64.09 -74.97
N TYR A 18 2.33 -64.65 -73.92
CA TYR A 18 1.54 -63.91 -72.93
C TYR A 18 2.34 -62.82 -72.19
N GLU A 19 3.67 -62.94 -72.08
CA GLU A 19 4.51 -61.96 -71.40
C GLU A 19 4.53 -60.62 -72.15
N THR A 20 4.56 -60.67 -73.48
CA THR A 20 4.48 -59.45 -74.30
C THR A 20 3.14 -58.73 -74.16
N PHE A 21 2.03 -59.48 -74.07
CA PHE A 21 0.66 -58.94 -73.94
C PHE A 21 0.33 -58.40 -72.55
N LEU A 22 0.90 -58.98 -71.49
CA LEU A 22 0.70 -58.55 -70.10
C LEU A 22 1.66 -57.43 -69.66
N SER A 23 2.63 -57.06 -70.51
CA SER A 23 3.58 -55.99 -70.22
C SER A 23 2.87 -54.61 -70.14
N PRO A 24 3.21 -53.75 -69.16
CA PRO A 24 2.59 -52.44 -69.00
C PRO A 24 2.90 -51.46 -70.14
N ASP A 25 3.91 -51.77 -70.97
CA ASP A 25 4.34 -50.98 -72.13
C ASP A 25 3.78 -51.50 -73.47
N PHE A 26 2.86 -52.48 -73.44
CA PHE A 26 2.30 -53.06 -74.66
C PHE A 26 1.54 -52.01 -75.49
N ALA A 27 2.05 -51.71 -76.69
CA ALA A 27 1.45 -50.81 -77.65
C ALA A 27 0.88 -51.59 -78.85
N PRO A 28 -0.45 -51.67 -79.03
CA PRO A 28 -1.08 -52.46 -80.08
C PRO A 28 -0.62 -52.11 -81.50
N ALA A 29 -0.36 -50.82 -81.76
CA ALA A 29 0.11 -50.35 -83.07
C ALA A 29 1.56 -50.75 -83.37
N ALA A 30 2.42 -50.81 -82.36
CA ALA A 30 3.82 -51.22 -82.53
C ALA A 30 3.93 -52.73 -82.77
N PHE A 31 3.10 -53.52 -82.10
CA PHE A 31 2.98 -54.96 -82.31
C PHE A 31 2.39 -55.29 -83.69
N ALA A 32 1.34 -54.58 -84.12
CA ALA A 32 0.81 -54.75 -85.48
C ALA A 32 1.88 -54.43 -86.55
N ASN A 33 2.67 -53.37 -86.33
CA ASN A 33 3.76 -53.01 -87.23
C ASN A 33 4.87 -54.06 -87.27
N SER A 34 5.27 -54.63 -86.12
CA SER A 34 6.29 -55.70 -86.10
C SER A 34 5.80 -56.96 -86.82
N LEU A 35 4.50 -57.27 -86.73
CA LEU A 35 3.89 -58.43 -87.41
C LEU A 35 3.79 -58.25 -88.92
N VAL A 36 3.48 -57.04 -89.39
CA VAL A 36 3.48 -56.69 -90.83
C VAL A 36 4.89 -56.72 -91.40
N LEU A 37 5.88 -56.20 -90.67
CA LEU A 37 7.28 -56.23 -91.06
C LEU A 37 7.90 -57.64 -91.02
N ALA A 38 7.39 -58.54 -90.15
CA ALA A 38 7.86 -59.92 -90.07
C ALA A 38 7.32 -60.84 -91.17
N THR A 39 6.22 -60.46 -91.82
CA THR A 39 5.52 -61.27 -92.83
C THR A 39 5.76 -60.82 -94.26
N ASN A 40 6.10 -59.54 -94.47
CA ASN A 40 6.30 -58.95 -95.79
C ASN A 40 7.77 -58.60 -96.02
N ASN A 41 8.29 -58.92 -97.21
CA ASN A 41 9.58 -58.41 -97.67
C ASN A 41 9.38 -57.03 -98.36
N PRO A 42 10.41 -56.15 -98.37
CA PRO A 42 10.28 -54.78 -98.89
C PRO A 42 9.98 -54.68 -100.40
N ASP A 43 10.06 -55.79 -101.14
CA ASP A 43 9.81 -55.85 -102.59
C ASP A 43 8.42 -56.43 -102.96
N ASP A 44 7.61 -56.85 -101.99
CA ASP A 44 6.28 -57.42 -102.24
C ASP A 44 5.24 -56.32 -102.53
N SER A 45 4.67 -56.33 -103.74
CA SER A 45 3.49 -55.54 -104.12
C SER A 45 2.46 -56.43 -104.84
N PRO A 46 1.24 -56.63 -104.31
CA PRO A 46 0.63 -55.98 -103.15
C PRO A 46 1.06 -56.57 -101.80
N LEU A 47 1.08 -55.72 -100.77
CA LEU A 47 1.35 -56.06 -99.37
C LEU A 47 0.35 -57.11 -98.86
N ASP A 48 0.84 -58.23 -98.34
CA ASP A 48 0.00 -59.27 -97.76
C ASP A 48 -0.39 -58.90 -96.32
N LEU A 49 -1.60 -58.34 -96.19
CA LEU A 49 -2.25 -58.07 -94.91
C LEU A 49 -3.11 -59.24 -94.42
N ALA A 50 -3.38 -60.23 -95.28
CA ALA A 50 -4.24 -61.34 -94.92
C ALA A 50 -3.55 -62.27 -93.92
N THR A 51 -2.26 -62.54 -94.12
CA THR A 51 -1.47 -63.43 -93.25
C THR A 51 -1.30 -62.86 -91.83
N PRO A 52 -0.86 -61.60 -91.61
CA PRO A 52 -0.81 -60.99 -90.27
C PRO A 52 -2.15 -60.92 -89.57
N LEU A 53 -3.20 -60.56 -90.31
CA LEU A 53 -4.55 -60.44 -89.77
C LEU A 53 -5.08 -61.81 -89.35
N SER A 54 -4.85 -62.86 -90.15
CA SER A 54 -5.23 -64.22 -89.78
C SER A 54 -4.52 -64.67 -88.50
N ARG A 55 -3.23 -64.36 -88.34
CA ARG A 55 -2.46 -64.70 -87.14
C ARG A 55 -3.00 -64.02 -85.89
N VAL A 56 -3.23 -62.71 -85.94
CA VAL A 56 -3.83 -61.97 -84.81
C VAL A 56 -5.23 -62.45 -84.49
N LEU A 57 -6.03 -62.82 -85.49
CA LEU A 57 -7.36 -63.40 -85.26
C LEU A 57 -7.28 -64.78 -84.59
N PHE A 58 -6.33 -65.63 -85.01
CA PHE A 58 -6.10 -66.92 -84.35
C PHE A 58 -5.64 -66.73 -82.90
N ASP A 59 -4.69 -65.82 -82.66
CA ASP A 59 -4.19 -65.50 -81.32
C ASP A 59 -5.34 -64.99 -80.41
N ALA A 60 -6.18 -64.08 -80.92
CA ALA A 60 -7.34 -63.56 -80.18
C ALA A 60 -8.38 -64.63 -79.88
N GLN A 61 -8.69 -65.50 -80.85
CA GLN A 61 -9.62 -66.62 -80.66
C GLN A 61 -9.09 -67.62 -79.64
N GLU A 62 -7.79 -67.92 -79.65
CA GLU A 62 -7.17 -68.80 -78.67
C GLU A 62 -7.19 -68.17 -77.27
N ILE A 63 -6.83 -66.88 -77.13
CA ILE A 63 -6.92 -66.14 -75.86
C ILE A 63 -8.35 -66.15 -75.32
N ASP A 64 -9.35 -65.83 -76.15
CA ASP A 64 -10.76 -65.85 -75.75
C ASP A 64 -11.19 -67.26 -75.32
N SER A 65 -10.82 -68.29 -76.08
CA SER A 65 -11.14 -69.68 -75.73
C SER A 65 -10.46 -70.11 -74.43
N HIS A 66 -9.25 -69.63 -74.18
CA HIS A 66 -8.47 -69.95 -72.99
C HIS A 66 -9.01 -69.20 -71.76
N ILE A 67 -9.38 -67.92 -71.92
CA ILE A 67 -10.08 -67.15 -70.89
C ILE A 67 -11.43 -67.80 -70.58
N ASP A 68 -12.19 -68.23 -71.58
CA ASP A 68 -13.47 -68.92 -71.37
C ASP A 68 -13.26 -70.26 -70.66
N LEU A 69 -12.26 -71.04 -71.04
CA LEU A 69 -11.94 -72.32 -70.38
C LEU A 69 -11.50 -72.09 -68.94
N LEU A 70 -10.60 -71.13 -68.68
CA LEU A 70 -10.16 -70.79 -67.33
C LEU A 70 -11.31 -70.22 -66.50
N THR A 71 -12.12 -69.34 -67.07
CA THR A 71 -13.26 -68.72 -66.38
C THR A 71 -14.34 -69.75 -66.09
N THR A 72 -14.65 -70.67 -67.00
CA THR A 72 -15.62 -71.76 -66.76
C THR A 72 -15.09 -72.79 -65.76
N ARG A 73 -13.82 -73.19 -65.87
CA ARG A 73 -13.16 -74.14 -64.96
C ARG A 73 -12.97 -73.57 -63.56
N SER A 74 -12.66 -72.29 -63.43
CA SER A 74 -12.42 -71.58 -62.17
C SER A 74 -13.55 -70.64 -61.74
N ALA A 75 -14.73 -70.73 -62.38
CA ALA A 75 -15.91 -69.91 -62.08
C ALA A 75 -16.26 -69.95 -60.59
N VAL A 76 -16.23 -71.15 -60.01
CA VAL A 76 -16.56 -71.37 -58.60
C VAL A 76 -15.54 -70.69 -57.68
N PRO A 77 -14.22 -70.90 -57.81
CA PRO A 77 -13.21 -70.13 -57.08
C PRO A 77 -13.32 -68.61 -57.20
N LEU A 78 -13.57 -68.07 -58.40
CA LEU A 78 -13.69 -66.62 -58.61
C LEU A 78 -14.92 -66.04 -57.92
N LEU A 79 -16.07 -66.73 -58.04
CA LEU A 79 -17.28 -66.33 -57.32
C LEU A 79 -17.10 -66.44 -55.81
N GLN A 80 -16.45 -67.50 -55.32
CA GLN A 80 -16.13 -67.66 -53.89
C GLN A 80 -15.18 -66.57 -53.39
N TYR A 81 -14.16 -66.23 -54.17
CA TYR A 81 -13.23 -65.15 -53.85
C TYR A 81 -13.97 -63.81 -53.78
N THR A 82 -14.75 -63.47 -54.81
CA THR A 82 -15.52 -62.22 -54.86
C THR A 82 -16.56 -62.15 -53.74
N GLN A 83 -17.22 -63.27 -53.44
CA GLN A 83 -18.18 -63.39 -52.34
C GLN A 83 -17.49 -63.22 -50.99
N SER A 84 -16.34 -63.88 -50.76
CA SER A 84 -15.59 -63.76 -49.51
C SER A 84 -15.03 -62.35 -49.31
N GLN A 85 -14.54 -61.70 -50.36
CA GLN A 85 -14.06 -60.32 -50.33
C GLN A 85 -15.21 -59.36 -50.02
N THR A 86 -16.35 -59.53 -50.69
CA THR A 86 -17.55 -58.70 -50.45
C THR A 86 -18.05 -58.91 -49.02
N GLN A 87 -18.07 -60.15 -48.53
CA GLN A 87 -18.48 -60.47 -47.16
C GLN A 87 -17.52 -59.90 -46.12
N ALA A 88 -16.21 -59.98 -46.34
CA ALA A 88 -15.19 -59.39 -45.48
C ALA A 88 -15.31 -57.87 -45.44
N SER A 89 -15.46 -57.21 -46.60
CA SER A 89 -15.67 -55.75 -46.65
C SER A 89 -16.95 -55.33 -45.92
N LYS A 90 -18.06 -56.07 -46.07
CA LYS A 90 -19.31 -55.80 -45.34
C LYS A 90 -19.14 -55.98 -43.83
N ALA A 91 -18.39 -57.01 -43.40
CA ALA A 91 -18.10 -57.24 -41.99
C ALA A 91 -17.25 -56.11 -41.39
N ILE A 92 -16.23 -55.64 -42.11
CA ILE A 92 -15.38 -54.51 -41.70
C ILE A 92 -16.19 -53.23 -41.60
N VAL A 93 -17.02 -52.91 -42.61
CA VAL A 93 -17.88 -51.72 -42.59
C VAL A 93 -18.87 -51.79 -41.43
N ALA A 94 -19.52 -52.94 -41.21
CA ALA A 94 -20.44 -53.10 -40.08
C ALA A 94 -19.75 -52.92 -38.72
N GLN A 95 -18.52 -53.41 -38.57
CA GLN A 95 -17.75 -53.23 -37.34
C GLN A 95 -17.29 -51.77 -37.17
N LEU A 96 -16.90 -51.11 -38.26
CA LEU A 96 -16.52 -49.70 -38.25
C LEU A 96 -17.72 -48.81 -37.91
N ASP A 97 -18.88 -49.07 -38.50
CA ASP A 97 -20.13 -48.35 -38.22
C ASP A 97 -20.52 -48.50 -36.74
N ALA A 98 -20.40 -49.71 -36.19
CA ALA A 98 -20.64 -49.94 -34.77
C ALA A 98 -19.66 -49.15 -33.88
N GLN A 99 -18.38 -49.08 -34.26
CA GLN A 99 -17.38 -48.31 -33.53
C GLN A 99 -17.62 -46.79 -33.64
N ILE A 100 -17.95 -46.29 -34.83
CA ILE A 100 -18.29 -44.88 -35.06
C ILE A 100 -19.54 -44.48 -34.27
N ALA A 101 -20.57 -45.33 -34.27
CA ALA A 101 -21.76 -45.12 -33.46
C ALA A 101 -21.42 -45.06 -31.97
N SER A 102 -20.63 -46.01 -31.47
CA SER A 102 -20.19 -46.02 -30.07
C SER A 102 -19.36 -44.78 -29.70
N LEU A 103 -18.51 -44.30 -30.61
CA LEU A 103 -17.72 -43.09 -30.41
C LEU A 103 -18.60 -41.85 -30.36
N ASN A 104 -19.55 -41.72 -31.29
CA ASN A 104 -20.50 -40.62 -31.29
C ASN A 104 -21.36 -40.60 -30.02
N ASP A 105 -21.82 -41.77 -29.55
CA ASP A 105 -22.58 -41.87 -28.32
C ASP A 105 -21.72 -41.50 -27.10
N SER A 106 -20.47 -41.96 -27.06
CA SER A 106 -19.52 -41.57 -26.00
C SER A 106 -19.20 -40.07 -26.01
N TYR A 107 -19.11 -39.46 -27.19
CA TYR A 107 -18.89 -38.02 -27.34
C TYR A 107 -20.09 -37.21 -26.87
N LYS A 108 -21.31 -37.60 -27.28
CA LYS A 108 -22.55 -36.97 -26.79
C LYS A 108 -22.70 -37.10 -25.28
N GLN A 109 -22.28 -38.24 -24.72
CA GLN A 109 -22.27 -38.43 -23.28
C GLN A 109 -21.24 -37.50 -22.62
N LEU A 110 -20.04 -37.38 -23.18
CA LEU A 110 -19.00 -36.47 -22.68
C LEU A 110 -19.43 -35.00 -22.77
N GLU A 111 -20.03 -34.59 -23.87
CA GLU A 111 -20.57 -33.24 -24.07
C GLU A 111 -21.58 -32.90 -22.96
N LYS A 112 -22.56 -33.77 -22.77
CA LYS A 112 -23.59 -33.58 -21.75
C LYS A 112 -23.06 -33.66 -20.32
N GLU A 113 -22.15 -34.58 -20.03
CA GLU A 113 -21.67 -34.80 -18.67
C GLU A 113 -20.56 -33.84 -18.25
N VAL A 114 -19.75 -33.36 -19.18
CA VAL A 114 -18.55 -32.55 -18.89
C VAL A 114 -18.70 -31.12 -19.38
N ILE A 115 -19.09 -30.91 -20.65
CA ILE A 115 -19.12 -29.56 -21.23
C ILE A 115 -20.25 -28.74 -20.63
N ASP A 116 -21.47 -29.28 -20.63
CA ASP A 116 -22.64 -28.58 -20.07
C ASP A 116 -22.47 -28.32 -18.57
N LYS A 117 -22.01 -29.33 -17.81
CA LYS A 117 -21.74 -29.17 -16.38
C LYS A 117 -20.60 -28.19 -16.10
N HIS A 118 -19.59 -28.12 -16.97
CA HIS A 118 -18.52 -27.14 -16.82
C HIS A 118 -19.03 -25.72 -17.08
N ALA A 119 -19.90 -25.53 -18.07
CA ALA A 119 -20.55 -24.25 -18.33
C ALA A 119 -21.39 -23.79 -17.12
N GLU A 120 -22.21 -24.68 -16.55
CA GLU A 120 -22.97 -24.40 -15.32
C GLU A 120 -22.05 -24.09 -14.14
N ALA A 121 -20.95 -24.85 -13.97
CA ALA A 121 -19.98 -24.61 -12.92
C ALA A 121 -19.28 -23.25 -13.07
N GLU A 122 -19.03 -22.80 -14.29
CA GLU A 122 -18.43 -21.51 -14.59
C GLU A 122 -19.38 -20.35 -14.25
N GLU A 123 -20.68 -20.50 -14.50
CA GLU A 123 -21.69 -19.55 -14.03
C GLU A 123 -21.71 -19.47 -12.50
N ILE A 124 -21.71 -20.61 -11.82
CA ILE A 124 -21.65 -20.67 -10.35
C ILE A 124 -20.35 -20.04 -9.84
N ARG A 125 -19.22 -20.26 -10.51
CA ARG A 125 -17.92 -19.63 -10.18
C ARG A 125 -18.01 -18.12 -10.26
N GLN A 126 -18.63 -17.58 -11.32
CA GLN A 126 -18.83 -16.14 -11.47
C GLN A 126 -19.74 -15.57 -10.37
N VAL A 127 -20.84 -16.27 -10.04
CA VAL A 127 -21.73 -15.87 -8.93
C VAL A 127 -20.98 -15.89 -7.59
N ALA A 128 -20.21 -16.95 -7.33
CA ALA A 128 -19.40 -17.07 -6.12
C ALA A 128 -18.32 -15.99 -6.02
N GLN A 129 -17.69 -15.62 -7.14
CA GLN A 129 -16.71 -14.54 -7.18
C GLN A 129 -17.37 -13.18 -6.85
N ARG A 130 -18.52 -12.88 -7.44
CA ARG A 130 -19.29 -11.66 -7.12
C ARG A 130 -19.74 -11.63 -5.65
N LEU A 131 -20.20 -12.76 -5.12
CA LEU A 131 -20.56 -12.90 -3.71
C LEU A 131 -19.35 -12.71 -2.78
N TRP A 132 -18.18 -13.21 -3.16
CA TRP A 132 -16.96 -12.99 -2.39
C TRP A 132 -16.52 -11.52 -2.41
N GLU A 133 -16.53 -10.88 -3.58
CA GLU A 133 -16.21 -9.45 -3.73
C GLU A 133 -17.14 -8.58 -2.89
N THR A 134 -18.45 -8.83 -2.94
CA THR A 134 -19.44 -8.13 -2.12
C THR A 134 -19.25 -8.39 -0.61
N LEU A 135 -18.97 -9.63 -0.19
CA LEU A 135 -18.70 -9.95 1.21
C LEU A 135 -17.41 -9.28 1.71
N ARG A 136 -16.35 -9.28 0.90
CA ARG A 136 -15.08 -8.63 1.22
C ARG A 136 -15.27 -7.12 1.39
N LEU A 137 -15.97 -6.47 0.46
CA LEU A 137 -16.28 -5.05 0.53
C LEU A 137 -17.22 -4.73 1.71
N GLY A 138 -18.20 -5.58 1.97
CA GLY A 138 -19.13 -5.42 3.10
C GLY A 138 -18.44 -5.55 4.46
N ARG A 139 -17.49 -6.48 4.61
CA ARG A 139 -16.70 -6.64 5.85
C ARG A 139 -15.78 -5.47 6.13
N SER A 140 -15.06 -4.99 5.12
CA SER A 140 -14.19 -3.82 5.23
C SER A 140 -15.00 -2.55 5.51
N MET A 141 -16.12 -2.34 4.81
CA MET A 141 -17.07 -1.26 5.12
C MET A 141 -17.59 -1.36 6.56
N GLY A 142 -18.00 -2.56 7.01
CA GLY A 142 -18.47 -2.81 8.36
C GLY A 142 -17.42 -2.46 9.43
N ARG A 143 -16.15 -2.83 9.20
CA ARG A 143 -15.02 -2.46 10.06
C ARG A 143 -14.83 -0.94 10.11
N CYS A 144 -14.83 -0.26 8.96
CA CYS A 144 -14.72 1.21 8.89
C CYS A 144 -15.86 1.92 9.63
N LEU A 145 -17.11 1.47 9.45
CA LEU A 145 -18.27 2.04 10.13
C LEU A 145 -18.24 1.77 11.64
N GLN A 146 -17.80 0.59 12.07
CA GLN A 146 -17.64 0.25 13.49
C GLN A 146 -16.57 1.12 14.14
N LEU A 147 -15.42 1.30 13.49
CA LEU A 147 -14.37 2.22 13.95
C LEU A 147 -14.84 3.68 13.96
N GLY A 148 -15.62 4.09 12.95
CA GLY A 148 -16.25 5.42 12.91
C GLY A 148 -17.23 5.65 14.05
N ARG A 149 -18.05 4.64 14.39
CA ARG A 149 -18.95 4.69 15.56
C ARG A 149 -18.16 4.74 16.86
N GLN A 150 -17.11 3.94 17.00
CA GLN A 150 -16.22 3.96 18.16
C GLN A 150 -15.60 5.36 18.33
N LEU A 151 -15.15 5.98 17.24
CA LEU A 151 -14.62 7.34 17.25
C LEU A 151 -15.66 8.36 17.72
N GLN A 152 -16.91 8.28 17.26
CA GLN A 152 -17.98 9.17 17.72
C GLN A 152 -18.27 9.02 19.21
N VAL A 153 -18.29 7.78 19.73
CA VAL A 153 -18.49 7.52 21.16
C VAL A 153 -17.34 8.12 21.98
N GLN A 154 -16.09 7.87 21.59
CA GLN A 154 -14.92 8.42 22.26
C GLN A 154 -14.87 9.95 22.19
N MET A 155 -15.36 10.55 21.10
CA MET A 155 -15.48 12.00 20.95
C MET A 155 -16.59 12.58 21.86
N SER A 156 -17.68 11.83 22.08
CA SER A 156 -18.72 12.24 23.03
C SER A 156 -18.24 12.19 24.48
N GLU A 157 -17.37 11.23 24.83
CA GLU A 157 -16.70 11.16 26.14
C GLU A 157 -15.80 12.38 26.37
N LEU A 158 -15.14 12.88 25.32
CA LEU A 158 -14.31 14.08 25.38
C LEU A 158 -15.14 15.36 25.63
N GLY A 159 -16.37 15.42 25.10
CA GLY A 159 -17.28 16.57 25.26
C GLY A 159 -18.24 16.51 26.46
N GLY A 160 -18.39 15.33 27.08
CA GLY A 160 -19.51 14.99 27.96
C GLY A 160 -19.29 15.13 29.48
N SER A 161 -18.32 15.92 29.95
CA SER A 161 -18.02 16.05 31.40
C SER A 161 -18.42 17.43 31.99
N SER A 162 -19.59 17.96 31.58
CA SER A 162 -20.10 19.26 32.09
C SER A 162 -21.47 19.20 32.80
N THR A 163 -22.06 18.00 32.96
CA THR A 163 -23.35 17.84 33.66
C THR A 163 -23.27 16.75 34.72
N GLY A 164 -22.75 17.11 35.90
CA GLY A 164 -22.73 16.26 37.08
C GLY A 164 -22.24 17.07 38.28
N THR A 165 -23.16 17.40 39.17
CA THR A 165 -22.95 18.11 40.44
C THR A 165 -21.83 17.49 41.27
N GLY A 166 -20.74 18.23 41.49
CA GLY A 166 -19.72 17.89 42.49
C GLY A 166 -18.33 18.42 42.13
N THR A 167 -18.00 19.64 42.54
CA THR A 167 -16.67 20.19 42.91
C THR A 167 -15.38 19.53 42.37
N GLY A 168 -15.34 19.16 41.10
CA GLY A 168 -14.15 18.65 40.41
C GLY A 168 -14.04 19.31 39.05
N THR A 169 -13.05 20.19 38.91
CA THR A 169 -12.67 20.84 37.65
C THR A 169 -12.53 19.81 36.52
N GLY A 170 -13.46 19.84 35.55
CA GLY A 170 -13.30 19.33 34.19
C GLY A 170 -12.35 18.14 34.02
N LYS A 171 -12.65 17.01 34.66
CA LYS A 171 -11.93 15.76 34.49
C LYS A 171 -12.36 15.16 33.15
N GLY A 172 -11.90 15.78 32.06
CA GLY A 172 -11.97 15.17 30.74
C GLY A 172 -11.09 13.94 30.75
N ASP A 173 -11.53 12.84 30.16
CA ASP A 173 -10.67 11.69 29.96
C ASP A 173 -9.55 12.09 28.99
N HIS A 174 -8.43 12.55 29.50
CA HIS A 174 -7.27 12.93 28.68
C HIS A 174 -6.73 11.70 27.92
N GLY A 175 -6.99 10.49 28.46
CA GLY A 175 -6.79 9.24 27.75
C GLY A 175 -7.72 9.04 26.54
N ALA A 176 -8.90 9.65 26.50
CA ALA A 176 -9.82 9.57 25.35
C ALA A 176 -9.22 10.24 24.10
N LEU A 177 -8.42 11.31 24.25
CA LEU A 177 -7.69 11.93 23.13
C LEU A 177 -6.73 10.94 22.47
N VAL A 178 -5.98 10.21 23.28
CA VAL A 178 -5.03 9.20 22.81
C VAL A 178 -5.77 8.03 22.16
N ARG A 179 -6.86 7.55 22.78
CA ARG A 179 -7.75 6.51 22.19
C ARG A 179 -8.29 6.94 20.82
N CYS A 180 -8.83 8.16 20.71
CA CYS A 180 -9.33 8.71 19.45
C CYS A 180 -8.22 8.77 18.39
N SER A 181 -7.02 9.21 18.76
CA SER A 181 -5.89 9.29 17.83
C SER A 181 -5.50 7.91 17.27
N HIS A 182 -5.50 6.86 18.10
CA HIS A 182 -5.27 5.49 17.64
C HIS A 182 -6.40 4.98 16.74
N THR A 183 -7.66 5.29 17.04
CA THR A 183 -8.80 4.91 16.19
C THR A 183 -8.79 5.65 14.84
N ILE A 184 -8.36 6.91 14.80
CA ILE A 184 -8.17 7.65 13.53
C ILE A 184 -7.03 7.02 12.72
N LEU A 185 -5.93 6.62 13.38
CA LEU A 185 -4.82 5.98 12.69
C LEU A 185 -5.18 4.59 12.15
N SER A 186 -5.95 3.79 12.89
CA SER A 186 -6.44 2.51 12.38
C SER A 186 -7.46 2.69 11.24
N LEU A 187 -8.28 3.75 11.28
CA LEU A 187 -9.12 4.13 10.14
C LEU A 187 -8.28 4.51 8.91
N ARG A 188 -7.20 5.27 9.10
CA ARG A 188 -6.27 5.61 8.00
C ARG A 188 -5.59 4.38 7.43
N GLU A 189 -5.13 3.45 8.26
CA GLU A 189 -4.51 2.20 7.81
C GLU A 189 -5.45 1.39 6.89
N VAL A 190 -6.73 1.26 7.27
CA VAL A 190 -7.73 0.55 6.46
C VAL A 190 -8.05 1.31 5.16
N LEU A 191 -7.99 2.66 5.16
CA LEU A 191 -8.27 3.49 3.99
C LEU A 191 -7.07 3.66 3.04
N ASP A 192 -5.84 3.58 3.56
CA ASP A 192 -4.60 3.75 2.81
C ASP A 192 -4.09 2.43 2.21
N SER A 193 -4.55 1.28 2.73
CA SER A 193 -4.27 -0.06 2.19
C SER A 193 -5.05 -0.35 0.89
N ARG A 194 -4.71 0.39 -0.17
CA ARG A 194 -5.41 0.38 -1.47
C ARG A 194 -4.89 -0.67 -2.47
N ALA A 195 -3.88 -1.46 -2.10
CA ALA A 195 -3.26 -2.41 -3.03
C ALA A 195 -4.22 -3.56 -3.41
N PRO A 196 -4.05 -4.20 -4.60
CA PRO A 196 -4.91 -5.30 -5.01
C PRO A 196 -4.80 -6.48 -4.02
N GLY A 197 -5.90 -6.78 -3.34
CA GLY A 197 -5.98 -7.83 -2.31
C GLY A 197 -6.01 -7.30 -0.87
N GLU A 198 -5.72 -6.02 -0.66
CA GLU A 198 -5.81 -5.38 0.65
C GLU A 198 -7.25 -4.96 0.98
N GLU A 199 -7.49 -4.67 2.26
CA GLU A 199 -8.82 -4.35 2.80
C GLU A 199 -9.39 -3.04 2.22
N GLY A 200 -8.54 -2.09 1.84
CA GLY A 200 -8.94 -0.78 1.32
C GLY A 200 -9.32 -0.75 -0.17
N HIS A 201 -9.06 -1.81 -0.92
CA HIS A 201 -9.28 -1.82 -2.36
C HIS A 201 -10.78 -1.76 -2.70
N GLY A 202 -11.20 -0.65 -3.32
CA GLY A 202 -12.59 -0.41 -3.71
C GLY A 202 -13.44 0.34 -2.68
N LEU A 203 -12.91 0.64 -1.49
CA LEU A 203 -13.61 1.42 -0.47
C LEU A 203 -13.87 2.87 -0.92
N ASP A 204 -12.94 3.47 -1.65
CA ASP A 204 -13.07 4.84 -2.18
C ASP A 204 -14.26 5.02 -3.13
N LYS A 205 -14.77 3.94 -3.72
CA LYS A 205 -15.92 3.99 -4.64
C LYS A 205 -17.26 4.06 -3.90
N LEU A 206 -17.29 3.75 -2.61
CA LEU A 206 -18.50 3.72 -1.80
C LEU A 206 -18.82 5.11 -1.23
N ASP A 207 -20.00 5.64 -1.56
CA ASP A 207 -20.42 6.96 -1.09
C ASP A 207 -20.63 7.00 0.44
N ALA A 208 -20.98 5.88 1.07
CA ALA A 208 -21.06 5.78 2.53
C ALA A 208 -19.71 6.02 3.22
N ILE A 209 -18.60 5.60 2.59
CA ILE A 209 -17.25 5.77 3.13
C ILE A 209 -16.77 7.20 2.89
N LYS A 210 -17.06 7.78 1.71
CA LYS A 210 -16.83 9.22 1.47
C LYS A 210 -17.60 10.08 2.47
N ALA A 211 -18.88 9.77 2.69
CA ALA A 211 -19.69 10.44 3.70
C ALA A 211 -19.09 10.30 5.10
N LEU A 212 -18.61 9.11 5.50
CA LEU A 212 -17.93 8.91 6.78
C LEU A 212 -16.65 9.77 6.89
N GLN A 213 -15.85 9.82 5.81
CA GLN A 213 -14.62 10.63 5.76
C GLN A 213 -14.94 12.13 5.95
N ASP A 214 -15.89 12.65 5.17
CA ASP A 214 -16.23 14.08 5.15
C ASP A 214 -16.99 14.53 6.40
N THR A 215 -17.90 13.71 6.91
CA THR A 215 -18.80 14.10 8.02
C THR A 215 -18.27 13.74 9.40
N VAL A 216 -17.41 12.72 9.51
CA VAL A 216 -16.95 12.21 10.81
C VAL A 216 -15.44 12.31 10.93
N ILE A 217 -14.66 11.74 10.01
CA ILE A 217 -13.21 11.61 10.18
C ILE A 217 -12.51 12.97 10.14
N VAL A 218 -12.68 13.73 9.06
CA VAL A 218 -12.06 15.06 8.88
C VAL A 218 -12.45 16.06 9.98
N PRO A 219 -13.74 16.25 10.34
CA PRO A 219 -14.08 17.19 11.40
C PRO A 219 -13.65 16.72 12.79
N THR A 220 -13.67 15.42 13.07
CA THR A 220 -13.21 14.90 14.37
C THR A 220 -11.70 15.04 14.52
N GLU A 221 -10.95 14.77 13.45
CA GLU A 221 -9.51 15.02 13.42
C GLU A 221 -9.18 16.49 13.71
N ARG A 222 -9.82 17.42 12.99
CA ARG A 222 -9.63 18.87 13.21
C ARG A 222 -9.95 19.26 14.66
N ARG A 223 -11.05 18.76 15.21
CA ARG A 223 -11.43 19.02 16.61
C ARG A 223 -10.41 18.49 17.61
N ILE A 224 -9.81 17.31 17.36
CA ILE A 224 -8.78 16.75 18.23
C ILE A 224 -7.50 17.57 18.14
N VAL A 225 -7.06 17.96 16.93
CA VAL A 225 -5.90 18.86 16.76
C VAL A 225 -6.15 20.17 17.50
N ASP A 226 -7.30 20.82 17.29
CA ASP A 226 -7.65 22.08 17.95
C ASP A 226 -7.70 21.92 19.48
N ALA A 227 -8.27 20.83 19.99
CA ALA A 227 -8.35 20.55 21.41
C ALA A 227 -6.96 20.32 22.01
N SER A 228 -6.11 19.53 21.36
CA SER A 228 -4.73 19.30 21.81
C SER A 228 -3.88 20.56 21.73
N GLU A 229 -4.03 21.39 20.69
CA GLU A 229 -3.37 22.70 20.62
C GLU A 229 -3.80 23.64 21.74
N ARG A 230 -5.11 23.67 22.06
CA ARG A 230 -5.62 24.47 23.19
C ARG A 230 -5.05 24.00 24.52
N LEU A 231 -5.01 22.69 24.76
CA LEU A 231 -4.43 22.13 25.99
C LEU A 231 -2.93 22.45 26.14
N VAL A 232 -2.17 22.46 25.04
CA VAL A 232 -0.76 22.89 25.06
C VAL A 232 -0.65 24.39 25.33
N ARG A 233 -1.53 25.23 24.76
CA ARG A 233 -1.53 26.68 24.98
C ARG A 233 -1.95 27.08 26.40
N GLU A 234 -2.89 26.36 26.99
CA GLU A 234 -3.39 26.58 28.35
C GLU A 234 -2.44 26.04 29.43
N PHE A 235 -1.35 25.36 29.04
CA PHE A 235 -0.38 24.84 29.98
C PHE A 235 0.25 25.97 30.83
N ALA A 236 -0.06 25.94 32.12
CA ALA A 236 0.52 26.81 33.12
C ALA A 236 0.64 26.04 34.44
N VAL A 237 1.85 26.05 35.02
CA VAL A 237 2.14 25.48 36.33
C VAL A 237 2.26 26.65 37.30
N SER A 238 1.17 26.93 38.03
CA SER A 238 1.21 27.93 39.11
C SER A 238 2.10 27.42 40.26
N SER A 239 2.83 28.33 40.90
CA SER A 239 3.70 27.99 42.04
C SER A 239 2.96 27.39 43.24
N ASN A 240 1.64 27.60 43.33
CA ASN A 240 0.80 27.16 44.44
C ASN A 240 -0.03 25.89 44.11
N ILE A 241 0.25 25.23 43.00
CA ILE A 241 -0.48 24.04 42.56
C ILE A 241 -0.20 22.84 43.47
N THR A 242 -1.22 22.04 43.79
CA THR A 242 -1.04 20.80 44.55
C THR A 242 -0.36 19.72 43.70
N PHE A 243 0.31 18.75 44.33
CA PHE A 243 0.95 17.62 43.61
C PHE A 243 -0.04 16.92 42.67
N ALA A 244 -1.27 16.67 43.14
CA ALA A 244 -2.32 16.03 42.34
C ALA A 244 -2.68 16.85 41.08
N GLN A 245 -2.83 18.17 41.20
CA GLN A 245 -3.11 19.06 40.07
C GLN A 245 -1.90 19.20 39.13
N SER A 246 -0.67 19.09 39.65
CA SER A 246 0.55 19.08 38.84
C SER A 246 0.71 17.79 38.01
N GLU A 247 0.27 16.66 38.56
CA GLU A 247 0.26 15.38 37.88
C GLU A 247 -0.87 15.32 36.84
N GLU A 248 -2.02 15.91 37.16
CA GLU A 248 -3.12 16.08 36.21
C GLU A 248 -2.72 16.96 35.02
N THR A 249 -2.11 18.12 35.25
CA THR A 249 -1.60 18.99 34.17
C THR A 249 -0.48 18.32 33.36
N ARG A 250 0.39 17.53 34.01
CA ARG A 250 1.37 16.69 33.31
C ARG A 250 0.69 15.65 32.42
N SER A 251 -0.31 14.92 32.90
CA SER A 251 -1.02 13.89 32.12
C SER A 251 -1.87 14.48 30.98
N ARG A 252 -2.42 15.68 31.16
CA ARG A 252 -3.05 16.48 30.08
C ARG A 252 -2.06 16.85 29.00
N LEU A 253 -0.87 17.31 29.40
CA LEU A 253 0.17 17.67 28.43
C LEU A 253 0.69 16.43 27.70
N THR A 254 0.94 15.32 28.40
CA THR A 254 1.45 14.08 27.79
C THR A 254 0.45 13.49 26.79
N SER A 255 -0.85 13.50 27.10
CA SER A 255 -1.91 13.07 26.20
C SER A 255 -2.10 14.01 24.99
N ALA A 256 -2.01 15.34 25.18
CA ALA A 256 -2.08 16.29 24.08
C ALA A 256 -0.85 16.19 23.14
N VAL A 257 0.34 16.05 23.71
CA VAL A 257 1.60 15.88 22.96
C VAL A 257 1.60 14.56 22.19
N SER A 258 1.18 13.46 22.83
CA SER A 258 1.07 12.16 22.15
C SER A 258 0.00 12.17 21.06
N ALA A 259 -1.16 12.80 21.27
CA ALA A 259 -2.17 12.96 20.23
C ALA A 259 -1.67 13.79 19.04
N LEU A 260 -1.00 14.93 19.27
CA LEU A 260 -0.42 15.76 18.19
C LEU A 260 0.72 15.07 17.45
N TYR A 261 1.49 14.24 18.15
CA TYR A 261 2.54 13.42 17.55
C TYR A 261 1.92 12.36 16.62
N LEU A 262 0.96 11.59 17.14
CA LEU A 262 0.27 10.52 16.43
C LEU A 262 -0.55 11.02 15.23
N LEU A 263 -1.20 12.18 15.37
CA LEU A 263 -2.07 12.73 14.33
C LEU A 263 -1.32 13.53 13.26
N SER A 264 -0.01 13.76 13.45
CA SER A 264 0.76 14.55 12.50
C SER A 264 0.86 13.89 11.12
N PRO A 265 0.86 14.68 10.02
CA PRO A 265 0.71 14.14 8.67
C PRO A 265 1.80 13.11 8.34
N SER A 266 1.40 11.85 8.19
CA SER A 266 2.25 10.72 7.81
C SER A 266 1.98 10.23 6.38
N ALA A 267 0.99 10.82 5.70
CA ALA A 267 0.61 10.45 4.33
C ALA A 267 1.78 10.66 3.35
N GLY A 268 2.28 9.56 2.78
CA GLY A 268 3.24 9.56 1.67
C GLY A 268 4.70 9.90 2.04
N ILE A 269 5.06 9.96 3.33
CA ILE A 269 6.43 10.31 3.76
C ILE A 269 7.16 9.06 4.23
N GLN A 270 8.34 8.80 3.63
CA GLN A 270 9.26 7.74 4.04
C GLN A 270 9.63 7.88 5.53
N PRO A 271 9.77 6.76 6.29
CA PRO A 271 9.93 6.77 7.74
C PRO A 271 11.15 7.56 8.23
N ASP A 272 12.20 7.66 7.42
CA ASP A 272 13.46 8.34 7.78
C ASP A 272 13.39 9.88 7.72
N LYS A 273 12.33 10.47 7.16
CA LYS A 273 12.17 11.93 7.01
C LYS A 273 10.93 12.48 7.71
N TRP A 274 10.22 11.64 8.46
CA TRP A 274 8.99 12.07 9.11
C TRP A 274 9.31 12.98 10.32
N SER A 275 8.72 14.16 10.33
CA SER A 275 8.83 15.13 11.43
C SER A 275 7.43 15.53 11.90
N PRO A 276 7.16 15.55 13.21
CA PRO A 276 5.84 15.87 13.74
C PRO A 276 5.55 17.38 13.64
N LYS A 277 5.13 17.84 12.45
CA LYS A 277 4.95 19.27 12.14
C LYS A 277 3.91 19.94 13.06
N LEU A 278 2.80 19.26 13.35
CA LEU A 278 1.73 19.80 14.20
C LEU A 278 2.21 20.05 15.64
N LEU A 279 2.89 19.05 16.23
CA LEU A 279 3.47 19.19 17.56
C LEU A 279 4.49 20.32 17.62
N LEU A 280 5.40 20.36 16.64
CA LEU A 280 6.45 21.37 16.58
C LEU A 280 5.88 22.79 16.40
N GLN A 281 4.83 22.94 15.59
CA GLN A 281 4.14 24.22 15.40
C GLN A 281 3.38 24.66 16.67
N ALA A 282 2.71 23.74 17.36
CA ALA A 282 2.01 24.03 18.61
C ALA A 282 2.98 24.51 19.70
N LEU A 283 4.11 23.81 19.87
CA LEU A 283 5.14 24.17 20.85
C LEU A 283 5.87 25.46 20.47
N GLU A 284 6.14 25.71 19.19
CA GLU A 284 6.70 26.97 18.72
C GLU A 284 5.77 28.15 18.98
N THR A 285 4.48 27.97 18.72
CA THR A 285 3.47 29.00 18.99
C THR A 285 3.37 29.29 20.48
N TYR A 286 3.43 28.27 21.33
CA TYR A 286 3.44 28.42 22.79
C TYR A 286 4.66 29.25 23.26
N VAL A 287 5.88 28.83 22.91
CA VAL A 287 7.11 29.53 23.33
C VAL A 287 7.16 30.97 22.79
N ARG A 288 6.77 31.18 21.53
CA ARG A 288 6.72 32.52 20.92
C ARG A 288 5.69 33.42 21.62
N SER A 289 4.52 32.89 21.97
CA SER A 289 3.47 33.65 22.66
C SER A 289 3.89 34.04 24.08
N ALA A 290 4.51 33.14 24.84
CA ALA A 290 5.05 33.41 26.17
C ALA A 290 6.17 34.47 26.11
N LEU A 291 7.03 34.40 25.08
CA LEU A 291 8.09 35.40 24.87
C LEU A 291 7.53 36.78 24.50
N GLN A 292 6.53 36.84 23.63
CA GLN A 292 5.89 38.11 23.26
C GLN A 292 5.16 38.74 24.45
N ALA A 293 4.44 37.95 25.26
CA ALA A 293 3.76 38.44 26.45
C ALA A 293 4.73 38.99 27.49
N SER A 294 5.80 38.24 27.79
CA SER A 294 6.83 38.63 28.76
C SER A 294 7.67 39.85 28.32
N THR A 295 8.05 39.93 27.04
CA THR A 295 8.72 41.13 26.49
C THR A 295 7.82 42.36 26.51
N ALA A 296 6.52 42.22 26.21
CA ALA A 296 5.55 43.31 26.30
C ALA A 296 5.28 43.75 27.76
N ALA A 297 5.26 42.82 28.70
CA ALA A 297 5.09 43.12 30.13
C ALA A 297 6.31 43.87 30.69
N LEU A 298 7.53 43.39 30.39
CA LEU A 298 8.76 43.99 30.88
C LEU A 298 9.07 45.34 30.20
N SER A 299 8.76 45.51 28.90
CA SER A 299 8.91 46.81 28.24
C SER A 299 7.97 47.88 28.80
N ARG A 300 6.72 47.51 29.14
CA ARG A 300 5.78 48.43 29.81
C ARG A 300 6.24 48.79 31.22
N SER A 301 6.73 47.83 31.98
CA SER A 301 7.15 48.08 33.37
C SER A 301 8.47 48.85 33.48
N LEU A 302 9.36 48.75 32.48
CA LEU A 302 10.51 49.65 32.35
C LEU A 302 10.08 51.11 32.09
N GLY A 303 8.91 51.32 31.46
CA GLY A 303 8.27 52.63 31.36
C GLY A 303 7.58 53.10 32.65
N GLN A 304 7.18 52.16 33.51
CA GLN A 304 6.39 52.38 34.73
C GLN A 304 6.96 51.56 35.90
N LEU A 305 8.08 52.03 36.48
CA LEU A 305 8.85 51.31 37.51
C LEU A 305 8.05 50.68 38.67
N PRO A 306 6.95 51.28 39.19
CA PRO A 306 6.16 50.67 40.27
C PRO A 306 5.51 49.32 39.89
N THR A 307 5.42 48.99 38.60
CA THR A 307 4.86 47.73 38.10
C THR A 307 5.93 46.68 37.78
N LEU A 308 7.22 47.02 37.96
CA LEU A 308 8.35 46.15 37.63
C LEU A 308 8.28 44.82 38.37
N ASP A 309 8.08 44.82 39.68
CA ASP A 309 8.04 43.60 40.48
C ASP A 309 6.91 42.65 40.04
N LYS A 310 5.73 43.21 39.72
CA LYS A 310 4.60 42.41 39.20
C LYS A 310 4.92 41.79 37.85
N SER A 311 5.47 42.57 36.93
CA SER A 311 5.86 42.07 35.61
C SER A 311 7.01 41.04 35.68
N LEU A 312 7.95 41.19 36.62
CA LEU A 312 9.03 40.23 36.81
C LEU A 312 8.51 38.90 37.37
N VAL A 313 7.52 38.93 38.26
CA VAL A 313 6.86 37.70 38.73
C VAL A 313 6.14 36.97 37.59
N GLU A 314 5.48 37.69 36.68
CA GLU A 314 4.88 37.12 35.46
C GLU A 314 5.93 36.55 34.50
N VAL A 315 7.05 37.26 34.27
CA VAL A 315 8.16 36.78 33.44
C VAL A 315 8.77 35.50 34.03
N VAL A 316 8.96 35.46 35.36
CA VAL A 316 9.46 34.29 36.08
C VAL A 316 8.51 33.11 35.94
N SER A 317 7.20 33.32 36.09
CA SER A 317 6.22 32.23 35.96
C SER A 317 6.17 31.67 34.54
N HIS A 318 6.27 32.51 33.52
CA HIS A 318 6.40 32.06 32.12
C HIS A 318 7.68 31.25 31.88
N CYS A 319 8.81 31.67 32.45
CA CYS A 319 10.07 30.93 32.36
C CYS A 319 9.99 29.57 33.08
N GLN A 320 9.37 29.53 34.26
CA GLN A 320 9.15 28.29 35.02
C GLN A 320 8.22 27.31 34.29
N ASN A 321 7.21 27.82 33.57
CA ASN A 321 6.35 27.01 32.71
C ASN A 321 7.11 26.42 31.52
N ILE A 322 8.03 27.17 30.91
CA ILE A 322 8.88 26.66 29.83
C ILE A 322 9.86 25.59 30.36
N ALA A 323 10.44 25.82 31.55
CA ALA A 323 11.33 24.86 32.20
C ALA A 323 10.61 23.57 32.61
N SER A 324 9.36 23.67 33.10
CA SER A 324 8.55 22.49 33.43
C SER A 324 8.13 21.72 32.18
N LEU A 325 7.81 22.42 31.08
CA LEU A 325 7.56 21.81 29.78
C LEU A 325 8.78 21.06 29.24
N GLU A 326 9.99 21.64 29.34
CA GLU A 326 11.25 20.99 28.96
C GLU A 326 11.46 19.68 29.74
N LEU A 327 11.25 19.69 31.05
CA LEU A 327 11.39 18.50 31.90
C LEU A 327 10.33 17.43 31.60
N ILE A 328 9.08 17.85 31.32
CA ILE A 328 8.01 16.90 30.96
C ILE A 328 8.30 16.28 29.57
N LEU A 329 8.77 17.05 28.59
CA LEU A 329 9.13 16.54 27.27
C LEU A 329 10.34 15.59 27.31
N GLU A 330 11.27 15.77 28.25
CA GLU A 330 12.38 14.83 28.47
C GLU A 330 11.88 13.48 29.01
N THR A 331 10.78 13.47 29.77
CA THR A 331 10.17 12.26 30.37
C THR A 331 9.21 11.50 29.45
N ILE A 332 8.75 12.11 28.35
CA ILE A 332 7.81 11.46 27.43
C ILE A 332 8.59 10.57 26.45
N GLU A 333 8.51 9.26 26.66
CA GLU A 333 8.94 8.28 25.67
C GLU A 333 8.05 8.39 24.42
N THR A 334 8.64 8.40 23.23
CA THR A 334 7.92 8.53 21.96
C THR A 334 6.89 7.41 21.84
N PRO A 335 5.57 7.70 21.78
CA PRO A 335 4.57 6.66 21.61
C PRO A 335 4.78 5.97 20.26
N ALA A 336 4.72 4.64 20.24
CA ALA A 336 4.87 3.86 19.02
C ALA A 336 3.80 4.30 18.01
N HIS A 337 4.22 4.81 16.86
CA HIS A 337 3.31 5.26 15.82
C HIS A 337 2.80 4.02 15.06
N PRO A 338 1.49 3.71 15.07
CA PRO A 338 0.97 2.46 14.50
C PRO A 338 1.19 2.32 12.98
N LEU A 339 1.38 3.43 12.24
CA LEU A 339 1.72 3.38 10.80
C LEU A 339 3.23 3.24 10.51
N PHE A 340 4.06 3.33 11.55
CA PHE A 340 5.50 3.07 11.46
C PHE A 340 5.81 1.93 12.44
N PRO A 341 5.66 0.66 12.02
CA PRO A 341 6.04 -0.46 12.87
C PRO A 341 7.46 -0.21 13.35
N ALA A 342 7.65 -0.22 14.67
CA ALA A 342 8.93 0.03 15.30
C ALA A 342 10.01 -0.76 14.55
N PRO A 343 11.14 -0.15 14.15
CA PRO A 343 12.19 -0.89 13.49
C PRO A 343 12.58 -2.04 14.41
N ALA A 344 12.28 -3.26 13.99
CA ALA A 344 12.63 -4.46 14.71
C ALA A 344 14.14 -4.40 14.99
N LYS A 345 14.48 -4.14 16.26
CA LYS A 345 15.83 -4.25 16.82
C LYS A 345 16.94 -3.68 15.91
N LYS A 346 16.97 -2.37 15.69
CA LYS A 346 18.22 -1.67 15.33
C LYS A 346 18.57 -0.63 16.37
N LYS A 347 19.52 -1.03 17.24
CA LYS A 347 20.44 -0.22 18.07
C LYS A 347 19.92 1.14 18.56
N GLN A 348 19.65 1.19 19.87
CA GLN A 348 19.87 2.24 20.91
C GLN A 348 20.58 3.59 20.60
N GLN A 349 20.72 4.07 19.37
CA GLN A 349 21.53 5.25 19.03
C GLN A 349 20.80 6.36 18.27
N GLN A 350 19.51 6.21 17.93
CA GLN A 350 18.77 7.26 17.21
C GLN A 350 17.27 7.31 17.55
N GLN A 351 16.87 6.94 18.77
CA GLN A 351 15.65 7.49 19.34
C GLN A 351 15.96 8.92 19.78
N HIS A 352 15.89 9.86 18.84
CA HIS A 352 15.86 11.27 19.22
C HIS A 352 14.61 11.47 20.08
N SER A 353 14.80 11.70 21.38
CA SER A 353 13.69 12.09 22.26
C SER A 353 12.95 13.27 21.63
N LEU A 354 11.64 13.41 21.87
CA LEU A 354 10.82 14.51 21.32
C LEU A 354 11.48 15.88 21.58
N TYR A 355 12.17 15.97 22.71
CA TYR A 355 13.02 17.08 23.10
C TYR A 355 14.19 17.35 22.13
N GLN A 356 14.94 16.34 21.69
CA GLN A 356 16.06 16.52 20.76
C GLN A 356 15.61 16.96 19.35
N LEU A 357 14.43 16.53 18.91
CA LEU A 357 13.81 17.01 17.65
C LEU A 357 13.35 18.48 17.75
N LEU A 358 13.01 18.92 18.95
CA LEU A 358 12.61 20.29 19.21
C LEU A 358 13.86 21.18 19.31
N LEU A 359 14.89 20.74 20.03
CA LEU A 359 16.18 21.43 20.11
C LEU A 359 16.84 21.60 18.74
N SER A 360 16.78 20.60 17.86
CA SER A 360 17.31 20.71 16.50
C SER A 360 16.56 21.75 15.66
N ARG A 361 15.25 21.89 15.86
CA ARG A 361 14.43 22.89 15.17
C ARG A 361 14.68 24.33 15.66
N PHE A 362 14.95 24.50 16.95
CA PHE A 362 15.30 25.80 17.52
C PHE A 362 16.81 26.10 17.51
N GLU A 363 17.62 25.17 16.98
CA GLU A 363 19.10 25.24 16.95
C GLU A 363 19.71 25.67 18.29
N THR A 364 19.09 25.27 19.40
CA THR A 364 19.49 25.73 20.75
C THR A 364 19.67 24.54 21.69
N SER A 365 20.50 24.72 22.72
CA SER A 365 20.81 23.70 23.74
C SER A 365 19.81 23.63 24.90
N SER A 366 18.98 24.66 25.11
CA SER A 366 17.88 24.70 26.09
C SER A 366 16.85 25.76 25.73
N LEU A 367 15.57 25.46 25.98
CA LEU A 367 14.46 26.39 25.73
C LEU A 367 14.50 27.61 26.64
N VAL A 368 14.95 27.44 27.88
CA VAL A 368 15.09 28.52 28.86
C VAL A 368 16.19 29.51 28.44
N SER A 369 17.32 29.02 27.93
CA SER A 369 18.39 29.89 27.41
C SER A 369 17.95 30.64 26.15
N TYR A 370 17.19 29.98 25.26
CA TYR A 370 16.57 30.64 24.09
C TYR A 370 15.64 31.78 24.51
N PHE A 371 14.79 31.55 25.52
CA PHE A 371 13.84 32.53 26.05
C PHE A 371 14.55 33.79 26.56
N TRP A 372 15.53 33.65 27.46
CA TRP A 372 16.25 34.79 28.03
C TRP A 372 17.10 35.53 27.00
N ARG A 373 17.79 34.82 26.08
CA ARG A 373 18.61 35.46 25.04
C ARG A 373 17.76 36.29 24.07
N THR A 374 16.62 35.75 23.65
CA THR A 374 15.70 36.41 22.72
C THR A 374 14.93 37.54 23.41
N MET A 375 14.66 37.41 24.71
CA MET A 375 14.11 38.51 25.50
C MET A 375 15.11 39.65 25.65
N ALA A 376 16.37 39.35 25.98
CA ALA A 376 17.44 40.34 26.13
C ALA A 376 17.63 41.20 24.87
N SER A 377 17.63 40.57 23.68
CA SER A 377 17.79 41.29 22.41
C SER A 377 16.63 42.26 22.15
N ASN A 378 15.39 41.83 22.40
CA ASN A 378 14.18 42.65 22.20
C ASN A 378 14.04 43.77 23.24
N ILE A 379 14.54 43.56 24.46
CA ILE A 379 14.51 44.59 25.52
C ILE A 379 15.64 45.59 25.33
N SER A 380 16.82 45.15 24.89
CA SER A 380 17.96 46.03 24.59
C SER A 380 17.57 47.17 23.67
N THR A 381 16.88 46.86 22.56
CA THR A 381 16.41 47.87 21.60
C THR A 381 15.42 48.86 22.22
N ARG A 382 14.48 48.37 23.04
CA ARG A 382 13.50 49.23 23.72
C ARG A 382 14.10 50.10 24.82
N VAL A 383 15.04 49.57 25.60
CA VAL A 383 15.76 50.36 26.62
C VAL A 383 16.60 51.45 25.95
N GLN A 384 17.23 51.15 24.82
CA GLN A 384 17.97 52.15 24.04
C GLN A 384 17.04 53.26 23.51
N GLU A 385 15.84 52.93 23.03
CA GLU A 385 14.83 53.93 22.64
C GLU A 385 14.41 54.82 23.82
N ILE A 386 14.18 54.25 25.00
CA ILE A 386 13.80 55.01 26.21
C ILE A 386 14.96 55.90 26.67
N ALA A 387 16.20 55.40 26.62
CA ALA A 387 17.39 56.15 27.00
C ALA A 387 17.68 57.32 26.04
N THR A 388 17.51 57.11 24.73
CA THR A 388 17.75 58.13 23.69
C THR A 388 16.65 59.19 23.62
N ARG A 389 15.38 58.83 23.87
CA ARG A 389 14.28 59.80 23.95
C ARG A 389 14.41 60.76 25.12
N GLY A 390 15.13 60.36 26.18
CA GLY A 390 15.27 61.14 27.39
C GLY A 390 13.95 61.34 28.14
N GLY A 391 14.01 61.96 29.31
CA GLY A 391 12.83 62.28 30.14
C GLY A 391 12.89 61.69 31.55
N ILE A 392 11.77 61.83 32.28
CA ILE A 392 11.66 61.46 33.69
C ILE A 392 11.90 59.95 33.87
N VAL A 393 11.34 59.12 32.99
CA VAL A 393 11.51 57.65 33.02
C VAL A 393 12.98 57.25 32.86
N ALA A 394 13.71 57.86 31.91
CA ALA A 394 15.14 57.59 31.70
C ALA A 394 15.99 58.03 32.90
N ARG A 395 15.66 59.17 33.54
CA ARG A 395 16.33 59.64 34.75
C ARG A 395 16.07 58.69 35.94
N THR A 396 14.83 58.28 36.14
CA THR A 396 14.43 57.34 37.20
C THR A 396 15.06 55.96 37.00
N LEU A 397 15.20 55.48 35.76
CA LEU A 397 15.93 54.25 35.41
C LEU A 397 17.43 54.36 35.71
N ARG A 398 18.06 55.52 35.45
CA ARG A 398 19.47 55.77 35.80
C ARG A 398 19.69 55.77 37.32
N THR A 399 18.78 56.39 38.08
CA THR A 399 18.86 56.43 39.55
C THR A 399 18.64 55.06 40.19
N ASN A 400 17.72 54.25 39.65
CA ASN A 400 17.40 52.92 40.17
C ASN A 400 18.12 51.77 39.45
N LYS A 401 19.20 52.08 38.72
CA LYS A 401 19.93 51.13 37.86
C LYS A 401 20.34 49.85 38.61
N ASN A 402 20.85 49.99 39.83
CA ASN A 402 21.29 48.84 40.64
C ASN A 402 20.11 47.99 41.12
N VAL A 403 19.02 48.63 41.55
CA VAL A 403 17.79 47.94 42.02
C VAL A 403 17.15 47.15 40.89
N VAL A 404 17.06 47.73 39.68
CA VAL A 404 16.54 47.04 38.49
C VAL A 404 17.47 45.89 38.08
N GLY A 405 18.79 46.10 38.12
CA GLY A 405 19.77 45.05 37.85
C GLY A 405 19.68 43.86 38.81
N ASP A 406 19.55 44.13 40.12
CA ASP A 406 19.40 43.11 41.14
C ASP A 406 18.06 42.38 41.04
N ALA A 407 16.96 43.10 40.76
CA ALA A 407 15.64 42.50 40.56
C ALA A 407 15.60 41.58 39.34
N ILE A 408 16.23 41.97 38.22
CA ILE A 408 16.37 41.13 37.03
C ILE A 408 17.27 39.92 37.31
N ARG A 409 18.39 40.10 38.02
CA ARG A 409 19.26 38.99 38.43
C ARG A 409 18.48 37.96 39.25
N GLN A 410 17.71 38.41 40.24
CA GLN A 410 16.86 37.54 41.06
C GLN A 410 15.76 36.87 40.23
N ALA A 411 15.18 37.57 39.26
CA ALA A 411 14.18 37.01 38.35
C ALA A 411 14.77 35.91 37.46
N VAL A 412 15.97 36.08 36.89
CA VAL A 412 16.62 35.04 36.07
C VAL A 412 16.94 33.80 36.91
N VAL A 413 17.49 33.98 38.12
CA VAL A 413 17.78 32.86 39.05
C VAL A 413 16.50 32.11 39.44
N ARG A 414 15.42 32.82 39.78
CA ARG A 414 14.13 32.19 40.12
C ARG A 414 13.45 31.55 38.92
N GLY A 415 13.60 32.12 37.72
CA GLY A 415 13.04 31.59 36.48
C GLY A 415 13.74 30.33 35.99
N GLY A 416 15.04 30.20 36.22
CA GLY A 416 15.82 28.99 35.92
C GLY A 416 15.60 27.83 36.89
N GLN A 417 14.97 28.09 38.04
CA GLN A 417 14.56 27.05 38.98
C GLN A 417 13.19 26.52 38.59
N ALA A 418 13.12 25.29 38.09
CA ALA A 418 11.85 24.61 37.87
C ALA A 418 11.06 24.50 39.19
N PRO A 419 9.70 24.54 39.16
CA PRO A 419 8.89 24.38 40.35
C PRO A 419 9.28 23.09 41.09
N ASN A 420 9.40 23.16 42.41
CA ASN A 420 9.93 22.10 43.28
C ASN A 420 9.19 20.75 43.12
N VAL A 421 7.98 20.78 42.58
CA VAL A 421 7.11 19.63 42.27
C VAL A 421 7.62 18.77 41.10
N PHE A 422 8.42 19.35 40.20
CA PHE A 422 9.01 18.70 39.02
C PHE A 422 10.50 18.40 39.19
N ALA A 423 11.15 18.96 40.23
CA ALA A 423 12.56 18.75 40.51
C ALA A 423 12.80 17.37 41.13
N SER A 424 13.27 16.42 40.32
CA SER A 424 13.82 15.18 40.86
C SER A 424 15.00 15.49 41.81
N SER A 425 15.00 14.87 42.98
CA SER A 425 15.93 15.10 44.10
C SER A 425 17.42 14.86 43.78
N LYS A 426 17.78 14.52 42.52
CA LYS A 426 19.14 14.17 42.09
C LYS A 426 19.92 15.28 41.36
N LYS A 427 19.31 16.40 40.94
CA LYS A 427 20.00 17.47 40.17
C LYS A 427 20.10 18.83 40.88
N LYS A 428 20.14 18.85 42.22
CA LYS A 428 20.07 20.10 43.00
C LYS A 428 21.36 20.97 42.99
N SER A 429 22.50 20.47 42.50
CA SER A 429 23.80 21.16 42.61
C SER A 429 24.35 21.82 41.33
N VAL A 430 23.69 21.70 40.18
CA VAL A 430 24.18 22.25 38.90
C VAL A 430 23.52 23.59 38.53
N ALA A 431 22.48 24.01 39.26
CA ALA A 431 21.60 25.10 38.85
C ALA A 431 22.19 26.51 39.06
N GLU A 432 23.09 26.77 40.02
CA GLU A 432 23.59 28.14 40.24
C GLU A 432 24.71 28.54 39.26
N ALA A 433 25.59 27.62 38.85
CA ALA A 433 26.71 27.93 37.96
C ALA A 433 26.33 27.98 36.46
N SER A 434 25.15 27.47 36.08
CA SER A 434 24.75 27.38 34.66
C SER A 434 24.12 28.67 34.12
N TRP A 435 23.55 29.53 34.97
CA TRP A 435 22.77 30.70 34.53
C TRP A 435 23.55 32.02 34.53
N ASP A 436 24.81 32.02 34.96
CA ASP A 436 25.64 33.23 35.02
C ASP A 436 25.78 33.92 33.66
N ARG A 437 25.78 33.14 32.57
CA ARG A 437 25.80 33.66 31.19
C ARG A 437 24.50 34.39 30.84
N GLU A 438 23.35 33.80 31.14
CA GLU A 438 22.03 34.37 30.88
C GLU A 438 21.78 35.60 31.76
N ILE A 439 22.23 35.57 33.02
CA ILE A 439 22.20 36.72 33.93
C ILE A 439 23.02 37.86 33.34
N ALA A 440 24.26 37.60 32.89
CA ALA A 440 25.11 38.61 32.28
C ALA A 440 24.49 39.21 30.99
N VAL A 441 23.85 38.38 30.17
CA VAL A 441 23.19 38.82 28.92
C VAL A 441 21.95 39.67 29.21
N MET A 442 21.09 39.26 30.13
CA MET A 442 19.88 40.00 30.51
C MET A 442 20.21 41.30 31.23
N VAL A 443 21.07 41.25 32.24
CA VAL A 443 21.50 42.44 33.00
C VAL A 443 22.28 43.38 32.08
N GLY A 444 23.15 42.86 31.20
CA GLY A 444 23.88 43.65 30.20
C GLY A 444 22.95 44.37 29.22
N SER A 445 21.85 43.73 28.79
CA SER A 445 20.88 44.35 27.87
C SER A 445 20.17 45.59 28.44
N VAL A 446 20.07 45.69 29.77
CA VAL A 446 19.45 46.82 30.45
C VAL A 446 20.52 47.82 30.91
N LEU A 447 21.58 47.35 31.57
CA LEU A 447 22.58 48.23 32.19
C LEU A 447 23.54 48.91 31.20
N ASN A 448 23.89 48.25 30.09
CA ASN A 448 24.81 48.82 29.09
C ASN A 448 24.16 49.95 28.29
N ASN A 449 22.83 49.92 28.13
CA ASN A 449 22.06 50.91 27.39
C ASN A 449 21.65 52.12 28.25
N ILE A 450 21.62 51.97 29.58
CA ILE A 450 21.31 53.05 30.53
C ILE A 450 22.54 53.94 30.82
N GLY A 451 23.75 53.38 30.68
CA GLY A 451 25.03 54.03 31.01
C GLY A 451 25.73 54.77 29.87
N ARG A 452 25.19 54.72 28.65
CA ARG A 452 25.65 55.55 27.52
C ARG A 452 24.90 56.87 27.44
#